data_AF-A0A1L3LM06-F1
#
_entry.id   AF-A0A1L3LM06-F1
#
_cell.length_a   1.000
_cell.length_b   1.000
_cell.length_c   1.000
_cell.angle_alpha   90.00
_cell.angle_beta   90.00
_cell.angle_gamma   90.00
#
_symmetry.space_group_name_H-M   'P 1'
#
loop_
_entity.id
_entity.type
_entity.pdbx_description
1 polymer ?
#
loop_
_entity_poly.entity_id
_entity_poly.type
_entity_poly.pdbx_seq_one_letter_code
_entity_poly.pdbx_strand_id
1 'polypeptide(L)' 'MKECPAAAFGCSCNRCVKPEPDLTALKQFNRATYTTALFLIFLATFLGVLAVGFWKTEQVHLQIVKARSV' A
#
# COMPACT_ATOMS: atom_id res chain seq x y z
N MET A 1 -36.52 13.82 42.23
CA MET A 1 -35.58 13.15 41.29
C MET A 1 -35.57 13.98 40.02
N LYS A 2 -34.43 14.60 39.68
CA LYS A 2 -34.36 15.63 38.63
C LYS A 2 -34.42 14.99 37.23
N GLU A 3 -35.23 15.61 36.38
CA GLU A 3 -35.40 15.27 34.96
C GLU A 3 -34.07 15.30 34.21
N CYS A 4 -33.90 14.36 33.30
CA CYS A 4 -32.64 14.11 32.61
C CYS A 4 -32.89 13.98 31.10
N PRO A 5 -32.82 15.09 30.34
CA PRO A 5 -32.86 15.03 28.88
C PRO A 5 -31.53 15.57 28.30
N ALA A 6 -30.51 14.72 28.27
CA ALA A 6 -29.32 14.93 27.43
C ALA A 6 -29.35 13.99 26.21
N ALA A 7 -30.53 13.81 25.61
CA ALA A 7 -30.68 13.02 24.38
C ALA A 7 -29.92 13.62 23.18
N ALA A 8 -29.51 14.90 23.26
CA ALA A 8 -28.75 15.58 22.22
C ALA A 8 -27.23 15.21 22.17
N PHE A 9 -26.70 14.49 23.18
CA PHE A 9 -25.27 14.21 23.30
C PHE A 9 -24.90 12.73 23.49
N GLY A 10 -25.80 11.79 23.16
CA GLY A 10 -25.47 10.35 23.18
C GLY A 10 -25.28 9.75 24.58
N CYS A 11 -25.68 10.45 25.64
CA CYS A 11 -25.69 9.93 27.00
C CYS A 11 -27.11 9.79 27.54
N SER A 12 -27.46 8.58 27.97
CA SER A 12 -28.59 8.34 28.88
C SER A 12 -28.07 8.39 30.32
N CYS A 13 -28.96 8.65 31.29
CA CYS A 13 -28.60 8.90 32.69
C CYS A 13 -27.79 7.77 33.37
N ASN A 14 -27.77 6.57 32.77
CA ASN A 14 -27.03 5.41 33.27
C ASN A 14 -25.94 4.89 32.31
N ARG A 15 -25.82 5.47 31.10
CA ARG A 15 -24.85 4.99 30.10
C ARG A 15 -24.54 6.08 29.08
N CYS A 16 -23.29 6.54 29.09
CA CYS A 16 -22.71 7.23 27.95
C CYS A 16 -22.18 6.17 26.99
N VAL A 17 -22.84 6.01 25.84
CA VAL A 17 -22.27 5.26 24.73
C VAL A 17 -21.43 6.26 23.96
N LYS A 18 -20.11 6.14 24.05
CA LYS A 18 -19.23 6.88 23.14
C LYS A 18 -19.47 6.28 21.75
N PRO A 19 -20.02 7.03 20.78
CA PRO A 19 -20.17 6.50 19.43
C PRO A 19 -18.79 6.12 18.91
N GLU A 20 -18.66 4.89 18.40
CA GLU A 20 -17.42 4.46 17.75
C GLU A 20 -17.18 5.36 16.53
N PRO A 21 -15.98 5.91 16.37
CA PRO A 21 -15.69 6.75 15.22
C PRO A 21 -15.82 5.93 13.93
N ASP A 22 -16.51 6.47 12.93
CA ASP A 22 -16.57 5.86 11.60
C ASP A 22 -15.17 5.91 10.96
N LEU A 23 -14.50 4.76 10.97
CA LEU A 23 -13.15 4.56 10.44
C LEU A 23 -13.16 4.05 8.99
N THR A 24 -14.32 4.01 8.33
CA THR A 24 -14.47 3.42 6.99
C THR A 24 -13.62 4.15 5.97
N ALA A 25 -13.63 5.49 6.01
CA ALA A 25 -12.79 6.32 5.14
C ALA A 25 -11.29 6.08 5.38
N LEU A 26 -10.85 5.98 6.64
CA LEU A 26 -9.45 5.68 6.99
C LEU A 26 -9.03 4.28 6.50
N LYS A 27 -9.89 3.27 6.67
CA LYS A 27 -9.64 1.91 6.19
C LYS A 27 -9.52 1.86 4.67
N GLN A 28 -10.40 2.57 3.95
CA GLN A 28 -10.38 2.62 2.49
C GLN A 28 -9.13 3.34 1.97
N PHE A 29 -8.75 4.47 2.58
CA PHE A 29 -7.52 5.19 2.25
C PHE A 29 -6.30 4.30 2.44
N ASN A 30 -6.16 3.68 3.62
CA ASN A 30 -5.05 2.76 3.88
C ASN A 30 -5.03 1.61 2.89
N ARG A 31 -6.17 1.00 2.57
CA ARG A 31 -6.21 -0.10 1.59
C ARG A 31 -5.70 0.35 0.22
N ALA A 32 -6.16 1.50 -0.28
CA ALA A 32 -5.69 2.04 -1.56
C ALA A 32 -4.17 2.31 -1.51
N THR A 33 -3.70 3.02 -0.49
CA THR A 33 -2.27 3.35 -0.32
C THR A 33 -1.40 2.09 -0.22
N TYR A 34 -1.80 1.08 0.56
CA TYR A 34 -1.08 -0.18 0.66
C TYR A 34 -1.01 -0.92 -0.68
N THR A 35 -2.13 -0.98 -1.42
CA THR A 35 -2.13 -1.62 -2.74
C THR A 35 -1.22 -0.89 -3.73
N THR A 36 -1.23 0.44 -3.74
CA THR A 36 -0.36 1.25 -4.59
C THR A 36 1.11 1.08 -4.21
N ALA A 37 1.44 1.11 -2.92
CA ALA A 37 2.80 0.93 -2.45
C ALA A 37 3.35 -0.45 -2.83
N LEU A 38 2.58 -1.51 -2.61
CA LEU A 38 2.96 -2.87 -3.01
C LEU A 38 3.13 -2.97 -4.53
N PHE A 39 2.20 -2.42 -5.31
CA PHE A 39 2.31 -2.40 -6.77
C PHE A 39 3.60 -1.73 -7.24
N LEU A 40 3.94 -0.56 -6.67
CA LEU A 40 5.17 0.16 -7.02
C LEU A 40 6.42 -0.63 -6.63
N ILE A 41 6.43 -1.30 -5.48
CA ILE A 41 7.52 -2.17 -5.05
C ILE A 41 7.68 -3.32 -6.05
N PHE A 42 6.61 -4.03 -6.39
CA PHE A 42 6.65 -5.12 -7.35
C PHE A 42 7.11 -4.64 -8.73
N LEU A 43 6.59 -3.52 -9.21
CA LEU A 43 7.01 -2.93 -10.48
C LEU A 43 8.51 -2.60 -10.47
N ALA A 44 9.02 -1.96 -9.41
CA ALA A 44 10.43 -1.65 -9.27
C ALA A 44 11.31 -2.91 -9.27
N THR A 45 10.90 -3.95 -8.53
CA THR A 45 11.64 -5.23 -8.52
C THR A 45 11.63 -5.90 -9.90
N PHE A 46 10.49 -5.92 -10.59
CA PHE A 46 10.36 -6.48 -11.92
C PHE A 46 11.26 -5.78 -12.93
N LEU A 47 11.24 -4.44 -12.94
CA LEU A 47 12.11 -3.63 -13.80
C LEU A 47 13.59 -3.84 -13.48
N GLY A 48 13.94 -3.94 -12.19
CA GLY A 48 15.32 -4.22 -11.78
C GLY A 48 15.84 -5.57 -12.30
N VAL A 49 15.03 -6.63 -12.20
CA VAL A 49 15.38 -7.96 -12.73
C VAL A 49 15.57 -7.92 -14.25
N LEU A 50 14.66 -7.26 -14.98
CA LEU A 50 14.78 -7.11 -16.43
C LEU A 50 16.04 -6.34 -16.83
N ALA A 51 16.32 -5.22 -16.18
CA ALA A 51 17.50 -4.41 -16.46
C ALA A 51 18.80 -5.20 -16.28
N VAL A 52 18.92 -5.97 -15.20
CA VAL A 52 20.07 -6.85 -14.96
C VAL A 52 20.15 -7.95 -16.02
N GLY A 53 19.01 -8.56 -16.39
CA GLY A 53 18.95 -9.59 -17.43
C GLY A 53 19.43 -9.08 -18.78
N PHE A 54 18.95 -7.91 -19.21
CA PHE A 54 19.38 -7.28 -20.46
C PHE A 54 20.87 -6.93 -20.44
N TRP A 55 21.36 -6.33 -19.35
CA TRP A 55 22.78 -6.01 -19.18
C TRP A 55 23.66 -7.25 -19.33
N LYS A 56 23.28 -8.36 -18.67
CA LYS A 56 24.04 -9.62 -18.76
C LYS A 56 23.99 -10.22 -20.18
N THR A 57 22.84 -10.16 -20.84
CA THR A 57 22.66 -10.70 -22.19
C THR A 57 23.54 -9.97 -23.19
N GLU A 58 23.60 -8.64 -23.11
CA GLU A 58 24.47 -7.82 -23.95
C GLU A 58 25.95 -8.16 -23.73
N GLN A 59 26.40 -8.25 -22.47
CA GLN A 59 27.77 -8.59 -22.13
C GLN A 59 28.19 -9.95 -22.70
N VAL A 60 27.32 -10.97 -22.58
CA VAL A 60 27.56 -12.30 -23.15
C VAL A 60 27.60 -12.24 -24.68
N HIS A 61 26.69 -11.48 -25.30
CA HIS A 61 26.68 -11.34 -26.75
C HIS A 61 27.97 -10.72 -27.28
N LEU A 62 28.46 -9.63 -26.64
CA LEU A 62 29.72 -8.99 -26.98
C LEU A 62 30.92 -9.95 -26.83
N GLN A 63 30.92 -10.77 -25.78
CA GLN A 63 31.96 -11.79 -25.59
C GLN A 63 31.96 -12.85 -26.71
N ILE A 64 30.77 -13.32 -27.12
CA ILE A 64 30.65 -14.30 -28.22
C ILE A 64 31.13 -13.69 -29.55
N VAL A 65 30.73 -12.45 -29.86
CA VAL A 65 31.16 -11.76 -31.08
C VAL A 65 32.68 -11.62 -31.09
N LYS A 66 33.27 -11.13 -29.98
CA LYS A 66 34.72 -10.98 -29.86
C LYS A 66 35.48 -12.31 -30.01
N ALA A 67 34.91 -13.41 -29.51
CA ALA A 67 35.51 -14.74 -29.64
C ALA A 67 35.42 -15.31 -31.06
N ARG A 68 34.43 -14.88 -31.87
CA ARG A 68 34.24 -15.33 -33.26
C ARG A 68 34.83 -14.41 -34.32
N SER A 69 35.14 -13.16 -33.97
CA SER A 69 35.74 -12.19 -34.88
C SER A 69 37.27 -12.27 -34.92
N VAL A 70 37.84 -13.41 -34.50
CA VAL A 70 39.29 -13.72 -34.59
C VAL A 70 39.56 -14.38 -35.93
#